data_AF-A0A4Q4SJE6-F1
#
_entry.id   AF-A0A4Q4SJE6-F1
#
_cell.length_a   1.000
_cell.length_b   1.000
_cell.length_c   1.000
_cell.angle_alpha   90.00
_cell.angle_beta   90.00
_cell.angle_gamma   90.00
#
_symmetry.space_group_name_H-M   'P 1'
#
loop_
_entity.id
_entity.type
_entity.pdbx_description
1 polymer ?
#
loop_
_entity_poly.entity_id
_entity_poly.type
_entity_poly.pdbx_seq_one_letter_code
_entity_poly.pdbx_strand_id
1 'polypeptide(L)'
;MGKLAFPLDKELTGPDRIVLEILQKEYELHETRPAKSTLDAAEDSDDSDIKHSEIVTPSPEDLQDQEQQAIAYLKKLNDPKSDSFETTVCSTVDDSDIKNPLLRQWIIDPYIRWAKQIVRVETDVIMVTHLLLYFCTSVPSAIYLYVNFHWWHAVLHCVMQGYYMGPFTLLKHQHIHMRGVLSKKYGFIDRLFPYILDPMMGHTWNSYYYHHVKHHHVEGNGPNDLSSTIRYQRDSVWDFAQYVGRFYFLIWLDLPMYFLRNRKPNLALQAGACEVGNYVFLYMMYNFVSARATTFVFLIPLAFMRLALMTGNWGQHAFVDEVEPDSDFRSSITLIDVPSNRHCYNDGYHTSHHLNPLRHWREHPVAFLSQKKQYSDEHAIVFYNIDYFFLTVNLLRKNYEHIAKCLVPMGDQMQLTLDEKVEMLKRKTRKFSEEEIAEKWGKQYAKLK
;
A
#
# COMPACT_ATOMS: atom_id res chain seq x y z
N MET A 1 -26.31 9.17 9.71
CA MET A 1 -26.08 10.50 9.08
C MET A 1 -25.02 10.24 8.05
N GLY A 2 -25.49 9.88 6.85
CA GLY A 2 -24.75 9.26 5.77
C GLY A 2 -23.82 10.23 5.09
N LYS A 3 -22.75 10.56 5.80
CA LYS A 3 -21.58 11.21 5.24
C LYS A 3 -20.38 10.51 5.85
N LEU A 4 -19.35 10.35 5.03
CA LEU A 4 -18.02 10.03 5.52
C LEU A 4 -17.69 11.01 6.67
N ALA A 5 -17.17 10.48 7.79
CA ALA A 5 -16.97 11.23 9.03
C ALA A 5 -16.01 12.42 8.91
N PHE A 6 -15.19 12.41 7.86
CA PHE A 6 -14.15 13.37 7.56
C PHE A 6 -14.31 13.87 6.12
N PRO A 7 -13.99 15.15 5.86
CA PRO A 7 -13.92 15.64 4.50
C PRO A 7 -12.83 14.89 3.73
N LEU A 8 -13.05 14.74 2.43
CA LEU A 8 -12.05 14.23 1.49
C LEU A 8 -10.82 15.15 1.47
N ASP A 9 -9.63 14.57 1.42
CA ASP A 9 -8.39 15.34 1.21
C ASP A 9 -8.48 16.15 -0.10
N LYS A 10 -7.92 17.36 -0.08
CA LYS A 10 -7.85 18.21 -1.27
C LYS A 10 -6.84 17.69 -2.28
N GLU A 11 -5.84 16.94 -1.82
CA GLU A 11 -4.75 16.39 -2.64
C GLU A 11 -5.01 14.96 -3.14
N LEU A 12 -6.23 14.44 -2.93
CA LEU A 12 -6.71 13.18 -3.51
C LEU A 12 -6.36 13.07 -4.99
N THR A 13 -5.87 11.90 -5.38
CA THR A 13 -5.67 11.59 -6.80
C THR A 13 -7.01 11.55 -7.52
N GLY A 14 -7.02 11.91 -8.81
CA GLY A 14 -8.23 11.77 -9.65
C GLY A 14 -8.90 10.39 -9.54
N PRO A 15 -8.16 9.27 -9.64
CA PRO A 15 -8.72 7.93 -9.47
C PRO A 15 -9.36 7.68 -8.10
N ASP A 16 -8.69 8.04 -6.99
CA ASP A 16 -9.25 7.83 -5.65
C ASP A 16 -10.52 8.65 -5.41
N ARG A 17 -10.58 9.86 -5.99
CA ARG A 17 -11.77 10.71 -5.92
C ARG A 17 -12.97 10.03 -6.57
N ILE A 18 -12.79 9.46 -7.76
CA ILE A 18 -13.84 8.73 -8.48
C ILE A 18 -14.30 7.52 -7.67
N VAL A 19 -13.36 6.75 -7.10
CA VAL A 19 -13.69 5.58 -6.27
C VAL A 19 -14.52 6.00 -5.05
N LEU A 20 -14.08 7.02 -4.31
CA LEU A 20 -14.79 7.46 -3.11
C LEU A 20 -16.15 8.09 -3.41
N GLU A 21 -16.29 8.83 -4.51
CA GLU A 21 -17.59 9.38 -4.91
C GLU A 21 -18.61 8.27 -5.17
N ILE A 22 -18.21 7.16 -5.79
CA ILE A 22 -19.08 6.00 -6.00
C ILE A 22 -19.47 5.34 -4.67
N LEU A 23 -18.47 5.07 -3.81
CA LEU A 23 -18.71 4.44 -2.50
C LEU A 23 -19.59 5.32 -1.60
N GLN A 24 -19.36 6.62 -1.60
CA GLN A 24 -20.14 7.57 -0.82
C GLN A 24 -21.60 7.61 -1.28
N LYS A 25 -21.85 7.68 -2.60
CA LYS A 25 -23.22 7.66 -3.16
C LYS A 25 -23.95 6.38 -2.80
N GLU A 26 -23.28 5.22 -2.88
CA GLU A 26 -23.86 3.94 -2.50
C GLU A 26 -24.26 3.90 -1.02
N TYR A 27 -23.39 4.40 -0.14
CA TYR A 27 -23.69 4.46 1.29
C TYR A 27 -24.83 5.44 1.63
N GLU A 28 -24.85 6.61 0.97
CA GLU A 28 -25.95 7.59 1.09
C GLU A 28 -27.29 6.99 0.66
N LEU A 29 -27.30 6.19 -0.42
CA LEU A 29 -28.49 5.51 -0.92
C LEU A 29 -28.97 4.37 -0.02
N HIS A 30 -28.06 3.70 0.68
CA HIS A 30 -28.43 2.70 1.68
C HIS A 30 -29.16 3.36 2.87
N GLU A 31 -28.74 4.54 3.32
CA GLU A 31 -29.41 5.26 4.43
C GLU A 31 -30.79 5.82 4.05
N THR A 32 -31.00 6.22 2.78
CA THR A 32 -32.30 6.78 2.34
C THR A 32 -33.37 5.73 2.07
N ARG A 33 -32.99 4.45 1.96
CA ARG A 33 -33.98 3.37 1.88
C ARG A 33 -34.70 3.26 3.22
N PRO A 34 -36.04 3.42 3.28
CA PRO A 34 -36.77 3.18 4.51
C PRO A 34 -36.49 1.74 4.94
N ALA A 35 -36.10 1.57 6.21
CA ALA A 35 -35.96 0.26 6.81
C ALA A 35 -37.23 -0.54 6.47
N LYS A 36 -37.09 -1.65 5.76
CA LYS A 36 -38.22 -2.52 5.41
C LYS A 36 -38.98 -2.84 6.70
N SER A 37 -40.09 -2.14 6.92
CA SER A 37 -41.06 -2.54 7.91
C SER A 37 -41.62 -3.85 7.42
N THR A 38 -41.26 -4.93 8.12
CA THR A 38 -42.11 -6.11 8.20
C THR A 38 -43.53 -5.65 8.50
N LEU A 39 -44.43 -5.78 7.54
CA LEU A 39 -45.82 -6.20 7.68
C LEU A 39 -46.54 -5.98 6.34
N ASP A 40 -46.89 -7.09 5.70
CA ASP A 40 -47.99 -7.15 4.76
C ASP A 40 -49.26 -6.60 5.42
N ALA A 41 -49.83 -5.53 4.88
CA ALA A 41 -51.24 -5.24 4.98
C ALA A 41 -51.64 -4.36 3.78
N ALA A 42 -52.41 -4.96 2.89
CA ALA A 42 -53.19 -4.24 1.89
C ALA A 42 -54.20 -3.34 2.60
N GLU A 43 -54.39 -2.11 2.10
CA GLU A 43 -55.70 -1.46 2.03
C GLU A 43 -55.61 -0.20 1.14
N ASP A 44 -56.54 -0.13 0.19
CA ASP A 44 -56.87 1.03 -0.63
C ASP A 44 -57.35 2.22 0.24
N SER A 45 -56.92 3.46 -0.05
CA SER A 45 -57.86 4.57 -0.32
C SER A 45 -57.17 5.86 -0.77
N ASP A 46 -57.71 6.40 -1.87
CA ASP A 46 -57.89 7.79 -2.34
C ASP A 46 -57.16 9.00 -1.71
N ASP A 47 -56.64 9.80 -2.66
CA ASP A 47 -56.70 11.25 -2.85
C ASP A 47 -56.14 12.22 -1.79
N SER A 48 -54.97 12.81 -2.10
CA SER A 48 -54.74 14.25 -1.88
C SER A 48 -53.52 14.77 -2.66
N ASP A 49 -53.79 15.78 -3.49
CA ASP A 49 -52.86 16.69 -4.15
C ASP A 49 -51.82 17.29 -3.17
N ILE A 50 -50.58 16.81 -3.18
CA ILE A 50 -49.42 17.54 -2.66
C ILE A 50 -48.24 17.34 -3.62
N LYS A 51 -47.87 18.41 -4.34
CA LYS A 51 -46.61 18.51 -5.08
C LYS A 51 -45.44 18.49 -4.10
N HIS A 52 -44.99 17.30 -3.72
CA HIS A 52 -43.63 17.10 -3.29
C HIS A 52 -42.75 17.06 -4.54
N SER A 53 -41.79 17.97 -4.63
CA SER A 53 -40.64 17.80 -5.48
C SER A 53 -39.93 16.52 -5.04
N GLU A 54 -40.24 15.41 -5.71
CA GLU A 54 -39.54 14.15 -5.51
C GLU A 54 -38.04 14.42 -5.67
N ILE A 55 -37.30 14.22 -4.59
CA ILE A 55 -35.87 13.98 -4.69
C ILE A 55 -35.78 12.65 -5.43
N VAL A 56 -35.61 12.73 -6.76
CA VAL A 56 -35.39 11.55 -7.61
C VAL A 56 -34.15 10.87 -7.07
N THR A 57 -34.39 9.81 -6.31
CA THR A 57 -33.34 9.00 -5.73
C THR A 57 -32.78 8.19 -6.90
N PRO A 58 -31.48 8.28 -7.23
CA PRO A 58 -30.92 7.55 -8.36
C PRO A 58 -31.35 6.08 -8.33
N SER A 59 -31.85 5.58 -9.46
CA SER A 59 -32.22 4.17 -9.58
C SER A 59 -30.97 3.31 -9.31
N PRO A 60 -31.11 2.09 -8.76
CA PRO A 60 -30.01 1.13 -8.70
C PRO A 60 -29.32 0.91 -10.06
N GLU A 61 -30.06 1.02 -11.17
CA GLU A 61 -29.53 0.98 -12.53
C GLU A 61 -28.61 2.17 -12.83
N ASP A 62 -28.96 3.38 -12.36
CA ASP A 62 -28.15 4.59 -12.56
C ASP A 62 -26.80 4.52 -11.84
N LEU A 63 -26.75 3.90 -10.64
CA LEU A 63 -25.49 3.68 -9.92
C LEU A 63 -24.59 2.67 -10.62
N GLN A 64 -25.17 1.56 -11.07
CA GLN A 64 -24.42 0.52 -11.76
C GLN A 64 -23.86 1.06 -13.08
N ASP A 65 -24.62 1.88 -13.79
CA ASP A 65 -24.17 2.58 -14.99
C ASP A 65 -23.07 3.59 -14.68
N GLN A 66 -23.19 4.38 -13.60
CA GLN A 66 -22.12 5.29 -13.15
C GLN A 66 -20.83 4.54 -12.82
N GLU A 67 -20.92 3.40 -12.12
CA GLU A 67 -19.79 2.55 -11.79
C GLU A 67 -19.11 2.00 -13.06
N GLN A 68 -19.89 1.50 -14.02
CA GLN A 68 -19.35 1.02 -15.30
C GLN A 68 -18.69 2.14 -16.11
N GLN A 69 -19.28 3.34 -16.13
CA GLN A 69 -18.72 4.51 -16.79
C GLN A 69 -17.39 4.92 -16.13
N ALA A 70 -17.32 4.91 -14.80
CA ALA A 70 -16.10 5.21 -14.06
C ALA A 70 -15.00 4.17 -14.33
N ILE A 71 -15.33 2.87 -14.31
CA ILE A 71 -14.39 1.80 -14.66
C ILE A 71 -13.87 1.99 -16.10
N ALA A 72 -14.76 2.29 -17.05
CA ALA A 72 -14.37 2.53 -18.44
C ALA A 72 -13.47 3.77 -18.59
N TYR A 73 -13.78 4.84 -17.85
CA TYR A 73 -12.96 6.06 -17.83
C TYR A 73 -11.58 5.80 -17.24
N LEU A 74 -11.47 5.16 -16.08
CA LEU A 74 -10.18 4.84 -15.45
C LEU A 74 -9.32 3.92 -16.34
N LYS A 75 -9.92 2.95 -17.04
CA LYS A 75 -9.22 2.14 -18.04
C LYS A 75 -8.69 2.99 -19.20
N LYS A 76 -9.47 3.96 -19.68
CA LYS A 76 -9.04 4.89 -20.73
C LYS A 76 -7.87 5.77 -20.31
N LEU A 77 -7.75 6.13 -19.02
CA LEU A 77 -6.59 6.88 -18.51
C LEU A 77 -5.29 6.08 -18.60
N ASN A 78 -5.37 4.74 -18.55
CA ASN A 78 -4.22 3.86 -18.54
C ASN A 78 -3.89 3.26 -19.92
N ASP A 79 -4.77 3.37 -20.92
CA ASP A 79 -4.58 2.84 -22.27
C ASP A 79 -3.85 3.86 -23.17
N PRO A 80 -2.61 3.60 -23.61
CA PRO A 80 -1.85 4.51 -24.48
C PRO A 80 -2.49 4.83 -25.83
N LYS A 81 -3.50 4.04 -26.25
CA LYS A 81 -4.24 4.23 -27.50
C LYS A 81 -5.49 5.10 -27.33
N SER A 82 -5.85 5.43 -26.09
CA SER A 82 -7.01 6.23 -25.77
C SER A 82 -6.71 7.73 -25.88
N ASP A 83 -7.69 8.51 -26.35
CA ASP A 83 -7.60 9.97 -26.37
C ASP A 83 -7.56 10.59 -24.96
N SER A 84 -7.99 9.83 -23.94
CA SER A 84 -7.93 10.24 -22.53
C SER A 84 -6.71 9.69 -21.80
N PHE A 85 -5.72 9.14 -22.52
CA PHE A 85 -4.52 8.60 -21.89
C PHE A 85 -3.76 9.67 -21.09
N GLU A 86 -3.44 9.35 -19.85
CA GLU A 86 -2.67 10.25 -18.98
C GLU A 86 -1.42 9.56 -18.46
N THR A 87 -0.28 10.25 -18.48
CA THR A 87 0.95 9.79 -17.80
C THR A 87 1.05 10.38 -16.41
N THR A 88 1.72 9.70 -15.49
CA THR A 88 2.08 10.29 -14.20
C THR A 88 3.48 10.86 -14.31
N VAL A 89 3.66 12.19 -14.19
CA VAL A 89 4.97 12.85 -14.36
C VAL A 89 5.65 13.11 -13.02
N CYS A 90 4.89 13.58 -12.03
CA CYS A 90 5.32 13.85 -10.66
C CYS A 90 4.22 13.41 -9.69
N SER A 91 4.55 13.21 -8.41
CA SER A 91 3.57 12.81 -7.39
C SER A 91 2.79 13.98 -6.80
N THR A 92 3.25 15.22 -6.94
CA THR A 92 2.63 16.38 -6.29
C THR A 92 1.45 16.95 -7.06
N VAL A 93 1.41 16.81 -8.39
CA VAL A 93 0.37 17.38 -9.24
C VAL A 93 -0.01 16.37 -10.32
N ASP A 94 -1.32 16.22 -10.56
CA ASP A 94 -1.86 15.35 -11.61
C ASP A 94 -1.57 16.00 -12.98
N ASP A 95 -1.27 15.21 -14.01
CA ASP A 95 -0.82 15.76 -15.29
C ASP A 95 -1.87 16.71 -15.89
N SER A 96 -3.15 16.34 -15.81
CA SER A 96 -4.29 17.15 -16.26
C SER A 96 -4.42 18.51 -15.57
N ASP A 97 -3.86 18.68 -14.36
CA ASP A 97 -3.85 19.96 -13.63
C ASP A 97 -2.71 20.90 -14.05
N ILE A 98 -1.75 20.42 -14.84
CA ILE A 98 -0.68 21.27 -15.39
C ILE A 98 -1.22 22.07 -16.59
N LYS A 99 -1.86 23.21 -16.31
CA LYS A 99 -2.60 24.01 -17.30
C LYS A 99 -1.76 25.06 -18.05
N ASN A 100 -0.55 25.37 -17.59
CA ASN A 100 0.27 26.42 -18.22
C ASN A 100 0.77 25.95 -19.62
N PRO A 101 0.38 26.63 -20.72
CA PRO A 101 0.67 26.17 -22.07
C PRO A 101 2.15 26.25 -22.44
N LEU A 102 2.87 27.27 -21.94
CA LEU A 102 4.31 27.41 -22.18
C LEU A 102 5.09 26.29 -21.45
N LEU A 103 4.70 25.99 -20.21
CA LEU A 103 5.30 24.90 -19.43
C LEU A 103 5.08 23.54 -20.10
N ARG A 104 3.84 23.27 -20.56
CA ARG A 104 3.48 22.07 -21.32
C ARG A 104 4.33 21.93 -22.60
N GLN A 105 4.30 22.95 -23.45
CA GLN A 105 4.94 22.94 -24.76
C GLN A 105 6.46 22.75 -24.68
N TRP A 106 7.12 23.44 -23.75
CA TRP A 106 8.58 23.54 -23.74
C TRP A 106 9.27 22.60 -22.74
N ILE A 107 8.57 22.11 -21.72
CA ILE A 107 9.17 21.31 -20.64
C ILE A 107 8.46 19.96 -20.50
N ILE A 108 7.17 19.96 -20.19
CA ILE A 108 6.45 18.74 -19.78
C ILE A 108 6.23 17.78 -20.95
N ASP A 109 5.65 18.24 -22.06
CA ASP A 109 5.35 17.35 -23.18
C ASP A 109 6.61 16.82 -23.88
N PRO A 110 7.68 17.64 -24.11
CA PRO A 110 8.96 17.11 -24.57
C PRO A 110 9.55 16.05 -23.63
N TYR A 111 9.48 16.28 -22.32
CA TYR A 111 9.95 15.33 -21.31
C TYR A 111 9.15 14.02 -21.34
N ILE A 112 7.81 14.10 -21.35
CA ILE A 112 6.92 12.93 -21.46
C ILE A 112 7.26 12.13 -22.71
N ARG A 113 7.36 12.77 -23.89
CA ARG A 113 7.68 12.07 -25.15
C ARG A 113 8.99 11.30 -25.09
N TRP A 114 10.01 11.87 -24.44
CA TRP A 114 11.29 11.21 -24.24
C TRP A 114 11.20 10.08 -23.20
N ALA A 115 10.64 10.36 -22.02
CA ALA A 115 10.56 9.42 -20.90
C ALA A 115 9.70 8.20 -21.21
N LYS A 116 8.62 8.36 -22.00
CA LYS A 116 7.79 7.25 -22.51
C LYS A 116 8.59 6.19 -23.28
N GLN A 117 9.69 6.57 -23.93
CA GLN A 117 10.57 5.62 -24.64
C GLN A 117 11.50 4.83 -23.69
N ILE A 118 11.62 5.29 -22.43
CA ILE A 118 12.53 4.75 -21.43
C ILE A 118 11.79 3.82 -20.48
N VAL A 119 10.59 4.19 -20.05
CA VAL A 119 9.77 3.39 -19.13
C VAL A 119 9.28 2.10 -19.78
N ARG A 120 9.01 1.08 -18.96
CA ARG A 120 8.43 -0.17 -19.42
C ARG A 120 6.95 -0.05 -19.76
N VAL A 121 6.21 0.72 -18.96
CA VAL A 121 4.78 1.02 -19.15
C VAL A 121 4.66 2.51 -19.37
N GLU A 122 3.96 2.94 -20.43
CA GLU A 122 3.94 4.34 -20.86
C GLU A 122 3.35 5.31 -19.81
N THR A 123 2.54 4.82 -18.88
CA THR A 123 1.99 5.59 -17.76
C THR A 123 3.04 5.98 -16.72
N ASP A 124 4.17 5.27 -16.65
CA ASP A 124 5.15 5.30 -15.56
C ASP A 124 6.25 6.37 -15.70
N VAL A 125 5.99 7.48 -16.40
CA VAL A 125 6.97 8.58 -16.60
C VAL A 125 7.62 9.01 -15.26
N ILE A 126 6.85 9.00 -14.17
CA ILE A 126 7.27 9.28 -12.80
C ILE A 126 8.42 8.37 -12.31
N MET A 127 8.51 7.13 -12.78
CA MET A 127 9.61 6.22 -12.41
C MET A 127 10.94 6.76 -12.92
N VAL A 128 10.97 7.31 -14.14
CA VAL A 128 12.17 7.98 -14.68
C VAL A 128 12.42 9.29 -13.91
N THR A 129 11.37 10.05 -13.59
CA THR A 129 11.50 11.28 -12.78
C THR A 129 12.16 11.00 -11.43
N HIS A 130 11.72 9.97 -10.72
CA HIS A 130 12.29 9.57 -9.43
C HIS A 130 13.71 9.04 -9.57
N LEU A 131 14.01 8.21 -10.57
CA LEU A 131 15.39 7.75 -10.80
C LEU A 131 16.34 8.93 -11.08
N LEU A 132 15.95 9.86 -11.96
CA LEU A 132 16.73 11.07 -12.22
C LEU A 132 16.90 11.89 -10.95
N LEU A 133 15.83 12.06 -10.16
CA LEU A 133 15.88 12.77 -8.89
C LEU A 133 16.92 12.13 -7.95
N TYR A 134 16.87 10.81 -7.74
CA TYR A 134 17.79 10.12 -6.84
C TYR A 134 19.24 10.15 -7.33
N PHE A 135 19.48 9.94 -8.63
CA PHE A 135 20.83 9.98 -9.19
C PHE A 135 21.43 11.39 -9.27
N CYS A 136 20.60 12.43 -9.35
CA CYS A 136 21.07 13.82 -9.37
C CYS A 136 21.17 14.47 -7.98
N THR A 137 20.54 13.89 -6.96
CA THR A 137 20.53 14.47 -5.59
C THR A 137 21.13 13.51 -4.57
N SER A 138 20.52 12.35 -4.35
CA SER A 138 20.92 11.36 -3.35
C SER A 138 22.35 10.87 -3.55
N VAL A 139 22.71 10.46 -4.78
CA VAL A 139 24.04 9.91 -5.08
C VAL A 139 25.15 10.96 -4.93
N PRO A 140 25.08 12.16 -5.56
CA PRO A 140 26.08 13.20 -5.35
C PRO A 140 26.18 13.66 -3.90
N SER A 141 25.04 13.76 -3.20
CA SER A 141 24.98 14.13 -1.79
C SER A 141 25.72 13.11 -0.91
N ALA A 142 25.51 11.81 -1.13
CA ALA A 142 26.25 10.76 -0.44
C ALA A 142 27.75 10.80 -0.75
N ILE A 143 28.13 10.92 -2.03
CA ILE A 143 29.54 11.02 -2.43
C ILE A 143 30.21 12.22 -1.75
N TYR A 144 29.55 13.38 -1.74
CA TYR A 144 30.10 14.57 -1.11
C TYR A 144 30.29 14.40 0.40
N LEU A 145 29.39 13.69 1.11
CA LEU A 145 29.59 13.38 2.53
C LEU A 145 30.84 12.53 2.80
N TYR A 146 31.22 11.66 1.87
CA TYR A 146 32.46 10.88 1.97
C TYR A 146 33.71 11.68 1.63
N VAL A 147 33.59 12.67 0.74
CA VAL A 147 34.71 13.54 0.35
C VAL A 147 34.94 14.67 1.37
N ASN A 148 33.88 15.32 1.82
CA ASN A 148 33.94 16.51 2.67
C ASN A 148 32.76 16.57 3.65
N PHE A 149 32.87 15.80 4.73
CA PHE A 149 31.80 15.64 5.71
C PHE A 149 31.49 16.95 6.46
N HIS A 150 30.23 17.37 6.38
CA HIS A 150 29.67 18.43 7.21
C HIS A 150 28.39 17.97 7.90
N TRP A 151 28.26 18.26 9.20
CA TRP A 151 27.10 17.82 9.98
C TRP A 151 25.77 18.38 9.47
N TRP A 152 25.73 19.66 9.06
CA TRP A 152 24.52 20.26 8.51
C TRP A 152 24.10 19.57 7.21
N HIS A 153 25.06 19.24 6.34
CA HIS A 153 24.76 18.52 5.09
C HIS A 153 24.32 17.09 5.38
N ALA A 154 24.91 16.44 6.38
CA ALA A 154 24.50 15.09 6.80
C ALA A 154 23.04 15.05 7.29
N VAL A 155 22.60 16.07 8.04
CA VAL A 155 21.21 16.23 8.46
C VAL A 155 20.29 16.49 7.25
N LEU A 156 20.65 17.42 6.36
CA LEU A 156 19.87 17.68 5.15
C LEU A 156 19.77 16.45 4.25
N HIS A 157 20.86 15.68 4.13
CA HIS A 157 20.88 14.40 3.43
C HIS A 157 19.88 13.43 4.03
N CYS A 158 19.88 13.24 5.36
CA CYS A 158 18.92 12.36 6.03
C CYS A 158 17.46 12.80 5.85
N VAL A 159 17.17 14.10 5.92
CA VAL A 159 15.81 14.62 5.67
C VAL A 159 15.36 14.32 4.24
N MET A 160 16.24 14.59 3.26
CA MET A 160 15.98 14.27 1.86
C MET A 160 15.79 12.77 1.64
N GLN A 161 16.63 11.92 2.23
CA GLN A 161 16.50 10.46 2.14
C GLN A 161 15.19 9.98 2.76
N GLY A 162 14.83 10.47 3.95
CA GLY A 162 13.56 10.14 4.60
C GLY A 162 12.35 10.43 3.70
N TYR A 163 12.38 11.56 2.98
CA TYR A 163 11.33 11.90 2.01
C TYR A 163 11.31 10.96 0.79
N TYR A 164 12.47 10.47 0.33
CA TYR A 164 12.57 9.57 -0.82
C TYR A 164 12.31 8.09 -0.50
N MET A 165 12.47 7.67 0.75
CA MET A 165 12.44 6.27 1.15
C MET A 165 11.11 5.56 0.84
N GLY A 166 9.97 6.21 1.10
CA GLY A 166 8.64 5.67 0.77
C GLY A 166 8.49 5.44 -0.73
N PRO A 167 8.50 6.52 -1.55
CA PRO A 167 8.39 6.41 -3.00
C PRO A 167 9.42 5.45 -3.61
N PHE A 168 10.69 5.49 -3.20
CA PHE A 168 11.69 4.54 -3.72
C PHE A 168 11.36 3.08 -3.38
N THR A 169 10.90 2.81 -2.15
CA THR A 169 10.53 1.45 -1.74
C THR A 169 9.40 0.89 -2.60
N LEU A 170 8.42 1.74 -2.98
CA LEU A 170 7.32 1.30 -3.82
C LEU A 170 7.67 1.29 -5.32
N LEU A 171 8.59 2.14 -5.79
CA LEU A 171 9.24 1.97 -7.10
C LEU A 171 9.95 0.61 -7.17
N LYS A 172 10.67 0.24 -6.12
CA LYS A 172 11.34 -1.06 -6.01
C LYS A 172 10.34 -2.21 -5.93
N HIS A 173 9.25 -2.06 -5.18
CA HIS A 173 8.15 -3.03 -5.12
C HIS A 173 7.59 -3.29 -6.53
N GLN A 174 7.34 -2.24 -7.31
CA GLN A 174 6.95 -2.38 -8.71
C GLN A 174 8.01 -3.09 -9.55
N HIS A 175 9.29 -2.70 -9.39
CA HIS A 175 10.41 -3.32 -10.10
C HIS A 175 10.52 -4.83 -9.83
N ILE A 176 10.36 -5.29 -8.58
CA ILE A 176 10.53 -6.70 -8.23
C ILE A 176 9.35 -7.58 -8.67
N HIS A 177 8.12 -7.03 -8.66
CA HIS A 177 6.93 -7.74 -9.13
C HIS A 177 6.87 -7.77 -10.65
N MET A 178 7.02 -6.62 -11.30
CA MET A 178 6.95 -6.49 -12.77
C MET A 178 8.25 -6.83 -13.51
N ARG A 179 9.30 -7.24 -12.78
CA ARG A 179 10.61 -7.65 -13.32
C ARG A 179 11.31 -6.51 -14.08
N GLY A 180 11.22 -5.30 -13.55
CA GLY A 180 11.77 -4.08 -14.13
C GLY A 180 10.76 -2.96 -14.30
N VAL A 181 11.23 -1.72 -14.24
CA VAL A 181 10.43 -0.50 -14.48
C VAL A 181 10.84 0.23 -15.76
N LEU A 182 12.04 -0.06 -16.28
CA LEU A 182 12.52 0.46 -17.56
C LEU A 182 12.31 -0.54 -18.69
N SER A 183 12.24 -0.02 -19.91
CA SER A 183 12.12 -0.80 -21.14
C SER A 183 13.36 -1.67 -21.34
N LYS A 184 13.21 -2.75 -22.11
CA LYS A 184 14.28 -3.75 -22.30
C LYS A 184 15.59 -3.14 -22.84
N LYS A 185 15.50 -2.04 -23.62
CA LYS A 185 16.67 -1.30 -24.13
C LYS A 185 17.57 -0.79 -23.00
N TYR A 186 16.98 -0.44 -21.86
CA TYR A 186 17.67 0.06 -20.67
C TYR A 186 17.83 -1.01 -19.58
N GLY A 187 17.69 -2.30 -19.93
CA GLY A 187 17.70 -3.40 -18.97
C GLY A 187 18.98 -3.52 -18.13
N PHE A 188 20.11 -3.01 -18.61
CA PHE A 188 21.34 -2.90 -17.80
C PHE A 188 21.18 -1.88 -16.67
N ILE A 189 20.66 -0.69 -16.98
CA ILE A 189 20.41 0.38 -15.99
C ILE A 189 19.33 -0.08 -14.99
N ASP A 190 18.25 -0.67 -15.51
CA ASP A 190 17.15 -1.24 -14.72
C ASP A 190 17.65 -2.26 -13.69
N ARG A 191 18.59 -3.14 -14.08
CA ARG A 191 19.20 -4.11 -13.17
C ARG A 191 20.17 -3.46 -12.18
N LEU A 192 20.86 -2.39 -12.56
CA LEU A 192 21.95 -1.82 -11.79
C LEU A 192 21.47 -0.85 -10.72
N PHE A 193 20.43 -0.04 -10.99
CA PHE A 193 20.03 1.02 -10.06
C PHE A 193 19.71 0.52 -8.64
N PRO A 194 19.07 -0.66 -8.42
CA PRO A 194 18.80 -1.13 -7.06
C PRO A 194 20.08 -1.40 -6.29
N TYR A 195 21.15 -1.91 -6.93
CA TYR A 195 22.41 -2.18 -6.22
C TYR A 195 23.11 -0.91 -5.72
N ILE A 196 22.85 0.23 -6.37
CA ILE A 196 23.39 1.54 -5.95
C ILE A 196 22.47 2.18 -4.91
N LEU A 197 21.17 2.24 -5.20
CA LEU A 197 20.21 3.01 -4.41
C LEU A 197 19.68 2.25 -3.18
N ASP A 198 19.60 0.91 -3.22
CA ASP A 198 19.05 0.11 -2.11
C ASP A 198 19.73 0.44 -0.77
N PRO A 199 21.07 0.35 -0.62
CA PRO A 199 21.70 0.60 0.68
C PRO A 199 21.49 2.03 1.16
N MET A 200 21.49 2.99 0.22
CA MET A 200 21.28 4.41 0.54
C MET A 200 19.86 4.69 1.03
N MET A 201 18.90 3.88 0.59
CA MET A 201 17.48 3.96 0.97
C MET A 201 17.16 2.98 2.11
N GLY A 202 18.17 2.40 2.77
CA GLY A 202 18.00 1.54 3.93
C GLY A 202 17.61 0.09 3.63
N HIS A 203 17.67 -0.32 2.37
CA HIS A 203 17.49 -1.71 1.96
C HIS A 203 18.83 -2.43 1.89
N THR A 204 18.88 -3.67 2.39
CA THR A 204 19.96 -4.60 2.06
C THR A 204 19.75 -5.14 0.64
N TRP A 205 20.83 -5.47 -0.06
CA TRP A 205 20.77 -5.91 -1.46
C TRP A 205 19.82 -7.10 -1.62
N ASN A 206 18.90 -7.04 -2.61
CA ASN A 206 17.91 -8.07 -2.94
C ASN A 206 17.04 -8.64 -1.80
N SER A 207 17.21 -8.18 -0.57
CA SER A 207 16.61 -8.86 0.58
C SER A 207 15.12 -8.57 0.65
N TYR A 208 14.71 -7.37 0.22
CA TYR A 208 13.31 -7.06 -0.02
C TYR A 208 12.66 -7.97 -1.07
N TYR A 209 13.37 -8.34 -2.15
CA TYR A 209 12.85 -9.30 -3.13
C TYR A 209 12.64 -10.69 -2.52
N TYR A 210 13.65 -11.21 -1.81
CA TYR A 210 13.56 -12.53 -1.21
C TYR A 210 12.52 -12.57 -0.10
N HIS A 211 12.44 -11.54 0.74
CA HIS A 211 11.46 -11.45 1.80
C HIS A 211 10.04 -11.24 1.26
N HIS A 212 9.83 -10.23 0.40
CA HIS A 212 8.50 -9.88 -0.08
C HIS A 212 7.97 -10.92 -1.06
N VAL A 213 8.67 -11.15 -2.18
CA VAL A 213 8.15 -11.95 -3.30
C VAL A 213 8.31 -13.45 -3.08
N LYS A 214 9.45 -13.88 -2.50
CA LYS A 214 9.77 -15.31 -2.36
C LYS A 214 9.34 -15.93 -1.04
N HIS A 215 8.88 -15.11 -0.10
CA HIS A 215 8.51 -15.53 1.24
C HIS A 215 7.11 -14.98 1.62
N HIS A 216 6.94 -13.68 1.83
CA HIS A 216 5.69 -13.09 2.32
C HIS A 216 4.50 -13.36 1.38
N HIS A 217 4.63 -13.12 0.08
CA HIS A 217 3.59 -13.44 -0.92
C HIS A 217 3.30 -14.94 -1.05
N VAL A 218 4.24 -15.80 -0.66
CA VAL A 218 4.05 -17.25 -0.68
C VAL A 218 3.26 -17.71 0.55
N GLU A 219 3.49 -17.07 1.69
CA GLU A 219 2.88 -17.43 2.97
C GLU A 219 1.60 -16.64 3.27
N GLY A 220 1.36 -15.50 2.62
CA GLY A 220 0.10 -14.74 2.69
C GLY A 220 -0.25 -14.23 4.09
N ASN A 221 0.73 -13.76 4.87
CA ASN A 221 0.57 -13.45 6.30
C ASN A 221 0.17 -14.66 7.17
N GLY A 222 0.24 -15.88 6.64
CA GLY A 222 -0.06 -17.11 7.34
C GLY A 222 0.97 -17.51 8.41
N PRO A 223 0.78 -18.65 9.11
CA PRO A 223 1.56 -19.01 10.29
C PRO A 223 3.08 -19.16 10.06
N ASN A 224 3.52 -19.44 8.84
CA ASN A 224 4.93 -19.60 8.51
C ASN A 224 5.56 -18.31 7.96
N ASP A 225 4.77 -17.25 7.77
CA ASP A 225 5.30 -15.96 7.38
C ASP A 225 6.14 -15.37 8.53
N LEU A 226 7.42 -15.09 8.27
CA LEU A 226 8.35 -14.42 9.17
C LEU A 226 7.90 -13.00 9.55
N SER A 227 7.05 -12.36 8.75
CA SER A 227 6.37 -11.11 9.07
C SER A 227 4.87 -11.31 9.37
N SER A 228 4.45 -12.51 9.81
CA SER A 228 3.06 -12.75 10.17
C SER A 228 2.63 -11.93 11.40
N THR A 229 1.44 -11.35 11.34
CA THR A 229 0.80 -10.65 12.46
C THR A 229 -0.17 -11.53 13.26
N ILE A 230 -0.50 -12.73 12.78
CA ILE A 230 -1.66 -13.50 13.30
C ILE A 230 -1.47 -13.97 14.75
N ARG A 231 -0.23 -14.27 15.15
CA ARG A 231 0.11 -14.72 16.52
C ARG A 231 0.22 -13.60 17.54
N TYR A 232 0.14 -12.37 17.08
CA TYR A 232 0.27 -11.18 17.90
C TYR A 232 -1.10 -10.56 18.16
N GLN A 233 -1.27 -9.96 19.32
CA GLN A 233 -2.41 -9.09 19.60
C GLN A 233 -2.16 -7.75 18.90
N ARG A 234 -2.94 -7.45 17.86
CA ARG A 234 -2.59 -6.42 16.87
C ARG A 234 -2.82 -4.97 17.33
N ASP A 235 -3.34 -4.79 18.54
CA ASP A 235 -3.47 -3.52 19.26
C ASP A 235 -2.64 -3.46 20.56
N SER A 236 -1.70 -4.41 20.75
CA SER A 236 -0.77 -4.45 21.89
C SER A 236 0.58 -3.81 21.52
N VAL A 237 0.99 -2.79 22.29
CA VAL A 237 2.31 -2.15 22.16
C VAL A 237 3.45 -3.16 22.39
N TRP A 238 3.24 -4.09 23.32
CA TRP A 238 4.26 -5.09 23.64
C TRP A 238 4.45 -6.09 22.51
N ASP A 239 3.35 -6.61 21.97
CA ASP A 239 3.36 -7.56 20.86
C ASP A 239 3.93 -6.92 19.60
N PHE A 240 3.59 -5.64 19.34
CA PHE A 240 4.20 -4.86 18.27
C PHE A 240 5.72 -4.72 18.45
N ALA A 241 6.19 -4.40 19.66
CA ALA A 241 7.62 -4.29 19.94
C ALA A 241 8.35 -5.64 19.76
N GLN A 242 7.73 -6.76 20.15
CA GLN A 242 8.26 -8.10 19.93
C GLN A 242 8.34 -8.44 18.44
N TYR A 243 7.28 -8.14 17.70
CA TYR A 243 7.18 -8.33 16.25
C TYR A 243 8.28 -7.55 15.51
N VAL A 244 8.36 -6.23 15.76
CA VAL A 244 9.39 -5.37 15.17
C VAL A 244 10.78 -5.83 15.58
N GLY A 245 11.02 -6.05 16.87
CA GLY A 245 12.33 -6.43 17.41
C GLY A 245 12.84 -7.74 16.80
N ARG A 246 11.98 -8.75 16.66
CA ARG A 246 12.34 -10.03 16.02
C ARG A 246 12.83 -9.79 14.60
N PHE A 247 12.04 -9.10 13.77
CA PHE A 247 12.43 -8.82 12.39
C PHE A 247 13.72 -8.00 12.34
N TYR A 248 13.79 -6.93 13.13
CA TYR A 248 14.88 -5.97 13.10
C TYR A 248 16.25 -6.61 13.33
N PHE A 249 16.33 -7.54 14.29
CA PHE A 249 17.59 -8.16 14.70
C PHE A 249 17.86 -9.53 14.06
N LEU A 250 16.83 -10.30 13.73
CA LEU A 250 16.98 -11.70 13.36
C LEU A 250 16.67 -12.02 11.90
N ILE A 251 16.07 -11.10 11.12
CA ILE A 251 15.62 -11.44 9.76
C ILE A 251 16.74 -11.89 8.82
N TRP A 252 17.94 -11.34 8.98
CA TRP A 252 19.12 -11.70 8.18
C TRP A 252 19.49 -13.18 8.33
N LEU A 253 19.10 -13.83 9.44
CA LEU A 253 19.28 -15.25 9.70
C LEU A 253 17.99 -16.05 9.47
N ASP A 254 16.85 -15.55 9.95
CA ASP A 254 15.56 -16.24 9.88
C ASP A 254 15.15 -16.52 8.43
N LEU A 255 15.36 -15.56 7.50
CA LEU A 255 14.95 -15.71 6.10
C LEU A 255 15.75 -16.80 5.35
N PRO A 256 17.09 -16.84 5.38
CA PRO A 256 17.85 -17.97 4.83
C PRO A 256 17.47 -19.31 5.46
N MET A 257 17.27 -19.34 6.79
CA MET A 257 16.90 -20.57 7.50
C MET A 257 15.51 -21.07 7.11
N TYR A 258 14.55 -20.17 6.90
CA TYR A 258 13.24 -20.49 6.34
C TYR A 258 13.38 -21.19 4.97
N PHE A 259 14.20 -20.64 4.06
CA PHE A 259 14.41 -21.25 2.76
C PHE A 259 15.08 -22.64 2.85
N LEU A 260 16.01 -22.84 3.77
CA LEU A 260 16.61 -24.17 4.01
C LEU A 260 15.58 -25.18 4.50
N ARG A 261 14.76 -24.80 5.50
CA ARG A 261 13.67 -25.65 6.04
C ARG A 261 12.66 -26.03 4.96
N ASN A 262 12.40 -25.11 4.03
CA ASN A 262 11.48 -25.31 2.92
C ASN A 262 12.14 -25.91 1.66
N ARG A 263 13.33 -26.51 1.81
CA ARG A 263 14.08 -27.20 0.74
C ARG A 263 14.40 -26.33 -0.49
N LYS A 264 14.67 -25.03 -0.27
CA LYS A 264 15.08 -24.04 -1.29
C LYS A 264 16.51 -23.53 -1.03
N PRO A 265 17.56 -24.38 -1.07
CA PRO A 265 18.92 -24.00 -0.68
C PRO A 265 19.52 -22.89 -1.57
N ASN A 266 19.15 -22.83 -2.85
CA ASN A 266 19.60 -21.76 -3.74
C ASN A 266 19.08 -20.38 -3.28
N LEU A 267 17.82 -20.29 -2.85
CA LEU A 267 17.27 -19.04 -2.32
C LEU A 267 17.89 -18.69 -0.97
N ALA A 268 18.14 -19.68 -0.12
CA ALA A 268 18.82 -19.49 1.16
C ALA A 268 20.22 -18.89 0.97
N LEU A 269 21.01 -19.49 0.07
CA LEU A 269 22.37 -19.03 -0.23
C LEU A 269 22.34 -17.60 -0.81
N GLN A 270 21.43 -17.31 -1.74
CA GLN A 270 21.34 -15.98 -2.33
C GLN A 270 20.91 -14.91 -1.32
N ALA A 271 19.84 -15.16 -0.56
CA ALA A 271 19.36 -14.22 0.47
C ALA A 271 20.43 -14.00 1.55
N GLY A 272 21.05 -15.07 2.04
CA GLY A 272 22.11 -14.99 3.05
C GLY A 272 23.36 -14.28 2.54
N ALA A 273 23.80 -14.58 1.32
CA ALA A 273 24.95 -13.92 0.71
C ALA A 273 24.71 -12.42 0.47
N CYS A 274 23.50 -12.04 0.09
CA CYS A 274 23.16 -10.62 -0.08
C CYS A 274 23.14 -9.86 1.26
N GLU A 275 22.55 -10.42 2.32
CA GLU A 275 22.56 -9.83 3.67
C GLU A 275 23.98 -9.73 4.23
N VAL A 276 24.72 -10.83 4.25
CA VAL A 276 26.11 -10.86 4.75
C VAL A 276 27.01 -9.95 3.92
N GLY A 277 26.88 -9.98 2.59
CA GLY A 277 27.62 -9.10 1.70
C GLY A 277 27.35 -7.62 1.98
N ASN A 278 26.10 -7.25 2.28
CA ASN A 278 25.75 -5.90 2.66
C ASN A 278 26.38 -5.50 4.00
N TYR A 279 26.33 -6.37 5.01
CA TYR A 279 26.99 -6.09 6.30
C TYR A 279 28.51 -5.99 6.21
N VAL A 280 29.15 -6.84 5.39
CA VAL A 280 30.58 -6.71 5.09
C VAL A 280 30.86 -5.37 4.42
N PHE A 281 30.06 -4.97 3.42
CA PHE A 281 30.19 -3.66 2.79
C PHE A 281 30.07 -2.51 3.81
N LEU A 282 29.04 -2.51 4.65
CA LEU A 282 28.83 -1.49 5.68
C LEU A 282 29.98 -1.45 6.69
N TYR A 283 30.45 -2.62 7.14
CA TYR A 283 31.60 -2.75 8.02
C TYR A 283 32.86 -2.15 7.38
N MET A 284 33.11 -2.44 6.10
CA MET A 284 34.27 -1.95 5.38
C MET A 284 34.22 -0.42 5.20
N MET A 285 33.07 0.12 4.80
CA MET A 285 32.87 1.57 4.64
C MET A 285 33.04 2.30 5.97
N TYR A 286 32.51 1.74 7.06
CA TYR A 286 32.58 2.35 8.39
C TYR A 286 34.01 2.39 8.93
N ASN A 287 34.73 1.26 8.89
CA ASN A 287 36.03 1.13 9.54
C ASN A 287 37.20 1.64 8.69
N PHE A 288 37.10 1.56 7.36
CA PHE A 288 38.22 1.86 6.46
C PHE A 288 38.00 3.07 5.54
N VAL A 289 36.80 3.66 5.50
CA VAL A 289 36.52 4.84 4.65
C VAL A 289 36.10 6.04 5.49
N SER A 290 34.91 6.03 6.09
CA SER A 290 34.44 7.12 6.95
C SER A 290 33.24 6.69 7.80
N ALA A 291 33.48 6.43 9.08
CA ALA A 291 32.43 6.10 10.05
C ALA A 291 31.28 7.14 10.06
N ARG A 292 31.62 8.43 9.97
CA ARG A 292 30.63 9.53 9.99
C ARG A 292 29.75 9.48 8.76
N ALA A 293 30.33 9.46 7.55
CA ALA A 293 29.56 9.41 6.32
C ALA A 293 28.73 8.11 6.22
N THR A 294 29.31 6.96 6.56
CA THR A 294 28.61 5.66 6.58
C THR A 294 27.41 5.65 7.51
N THR A 295 27.50 6.32 8.66
CA THR A 295 26.38 6.42 9.60
C THR A 295 25.18 7.12 8.96
N PHE A 296 25.41 8.27 8.32
CA PHE A 296 24.33 9.09 7.75
C PHE A 296 23.81 8.58 6.40
N VAL A 297 24.69 8.02 5.57
CA VAL A 297 24.34 7.56 4.22
C VAL A 297 23.70 6.16 4.25
N PHE A 298 24.09 5.31 5.20
CA PHE A 298 23.68 3.90 5.18
C PHE A 298 23.08 3.39 6.50
N LEU A 299 23.73 3.61 7.65
CA LEU A 299 23.27 2.98 8.90
C LEU A 299 21.95 3.57 9.43
N ILE A 300 21.80 4.90 9.40
CA ILE A 300 20.55 5.57 9.78
C ILE A 300 19.42 5.17 8.83
N PRO A 301 19.57 5.23 7.48
CA PRO A 301 18.56 4.72 6.56
C PRO A 301 18.22 3.24 6.80
N LEU A 302 19.20 2.35 6.98
CA LEU A 302 18.97 0.93 7.26
C LEU A 302 18.15 0.75 8.54
N ALA A 303 18.54 1.45 9.59
CA ALA A 303 17.88 1.40 10.88
C ALA A 303 16.42 1.90 10.79
N PHE A 304 16.19 2.99 10.07
CA PHE A 304 14.86 3.57 9.89
C PHE A 304 13.97 2.70 8.99
N MET A 305 14.49 2.22 7.84
CA MET A 305 13.73 1.44 6.88
C MET A 305 13.20 0.13 7.47
N ARG A 306 14.01 -0.57 8.28
CA ARG A 306 13.55 -1.80 8.95
C ARG A 306 12.36 -1.55 9.88
N LEU A 307 12.40 -0.46 10.64
CA LEU A 307 11.29 -0.06 11.50
C LEU A 307 10.06 0.32 10.66
N ALA A 308 10.27 1.11 9.60
CA ALA A 308 9.22 1.61 8.74
C ALA A 308 8.47 0.48 8.01
N LEU A 309 9.19 -0.46 7.39
CA LEU A 309 8.60 -1.62 6.71
C LEU A 309 7.76 -2.48 7.65
N MET A 310 8.24 -2.70 8.87
CA MET A 310 7.50 -3.51 9.85
C MET A 310 6.30 -2.80 10.44
N THR A 311 6.38 -1.49 10.61
CA THR A 311 5.22 -0.68 10.99
C THR A 311 4.16 -0.67 9.89
N GLY A 312 4.57 -0.54 8.62
CA GLY A 312 3.68 -0.63 7.46
C GLY A 312 2.99 -1.99 7.35
N ASN A 313 3.76 -3.08 7.38
CA ASN A 313 3.22 -4.45 7.32
C ASN A 313 2.25 -4.74 8.46
N TRP A 314 2.55 -4.25 9.68
CA TRP A 314 1.65 -4.38 10.81
C TRP A 314 0.30 -3.72 10.54
N GLY A 315 0.29 -2.48 10.02
CA GLY A 315 -0.94 -1.78 9.63
C GLY A 315 -1.69 -2.49 8.51
N GLN A 316 -0.97 -2.93 7.47
CA GLN A 316 -1.50 -3.67 6.31
C GLN A 316 -2.22 -4.97 6.70
N HIS A 317 -1.74 -5.65 7.76
CA HIS A 317 -2.26 -6.92 8.24
C HIS A 317 -2.77 -6.84 9.70
N ALA A 318 -3.31 -5.68 10.10
CA ALA A 318 -3.81 -5.48 11.46
C ALA A 318 -5.18 -6.16 11.70
N PHE A 319 -6.03 -6.21 10.67
CA PHE A 319 -7.40 -6.71 10.74
C PHE A 319 -7.53 -8.01 9.97
N VAL A 320 -7.10 -9.11 10.60
CA VAL A 320 -7.22 -10.45 10.04
C VAL A 320 -8.51 -11.08 10.55
N ASP A 321 -9.35 -11.54 9.65
CA ASP A 321 -10.65 -12.12 9.97
C ASP A 321 -10.58 -13.44 10.74
N GLU A 322 -11.36 -13.55 11.80
CA GLU A 322 -11.40 -14.72 12.66
C GLU A 322 -12.15 -15.92 12.09
N VAL A 323 -12.74 -15.84 10.90
CA VAL A 323 -13.50 -16.92 10.24
C VAL A 323 -12.69 -17.49 9.07
N GLU A 324 -12.31 -16.66 8.10
CA GLU A 324 -11.52 -17.04 6.91
C GLU A 324 -10.24 -16.20 6.80
N PRO A 325 -9.24 -16.44 7.67
CA PRO A 325 -8.02 -15.62 7.77
C PRO A 325 -7.01 -15.83 6.64
N ASP A 326 -7.22 -16.83 5.79
CA ASP A 326 -6.38 -17.17 4.64
C ASP A 326 -6.88 -16.55 3.33
N SER A 327 -8.07 -15.93 3.33
CA SER A 327 -8.56 -15.14 2.19
C SER A 327 -7.83 -13.79 2.13
N ASP A 328 -7.27 -13.44 0.96
CA ASP A 328 -6.60 -12.15 0.74
C ASP A 328 -7.53 -10.95 1.00
N PHE A 329 -8.84 -11.10 0.76
CA PHE A 329 -9.85 -10.07 1.07
C PHE A 329 -10.00 -9.81 2.57
N ARG A 330 -9.67 -10.82 3.39
CA ARG A 330 -9.97 -10.87 4.82
C ARG A 330 -8.71 -10.87 5.70
N SER A 331 -7.54 -11.03 5.09
CA SER A 331 -6.22 -11.01 5.75
C SER A 331 -5.44 -9.71 5.54
N SER A 332 -5.95 -8.83 4.67
CA SER A 332 -5.37 -7.54 4.30
C SER A 332 -6.45 -6.45 4.23
N ILE A 333 -6.04 -5.19 4.12
CA ILE A 333 -6.95 -4.04 4.04
C ILE A 333 -6.64 -3.13 2.86
N THR A 334 -7.62 -2.32 2.47
CA THR A 334 -7.46 -1.22 1.51
C THR A 334 -7.63 0.13 2.19
N LEU A 335 -6.77 1.09 1.84
CA LEU A 335 -6.82 2.48 2.25
C LEU A 335 -6.98 3.37 1.00
N ILE A 336 -8.03 4.18 0.98
CA ILE A 336 -8.33 5.15 -0.09
C ILE A 336 -8.16 6.56 0.48
N ASP A 337 -7.89 7.57 -0.33
CA ASP A 337 -7.66 8.93 0.18
C ASP A 337 -6.55 8.97 1.23
N VAL A 338 -5.36 8.52 0.83
CA VAL A 338 -4.19 8.50 1.69
C VAL A 338 -2.94 9.00 0.94
N PRO A 339 -2.00 9.66 1.63
CA PRO A 339 -0.76 10.13 1.00
C PRO A 339 0.03 9.03 0.29
N SER A 340 0.00 7.80 0.82
CA SER A 340 0.63 6.64 0.17
C SER A 340 0.08 6.33 -1.22
N ASN A 341 -1.19 6.65 -1.53
CA ASN A 341 -1.70 6.46 -2.89
C ASN A 341 -1.08 7.45 -3.88
N ARG A 342 -0.96 8.72 -3.46
CA ARG A 342 -0.38 9.80 -4.27
C ARG A 342 1.13 9.67 -4.44
N HIS A 343 1.85 9.42 -3.35
CA HIS A 343 3.31 9.48 -3.34
C HIS A 343 3.99 8.12 -3.46
N CYS A 344 3.30 7.04 -3.13
CA CYS A 344 3.84 5.69 -3.07
C CYS A 344 3.09 4.72 -4.00
N TYR A 345 2.65 5.19 -5.17
CA TYR A 345 2.11 4.33 -6.24
C TYR A 345 0.93 3.47 -5.80
N ASN A 346 -0.14 4.08 -5.26
CA ASN A 346 -1.36 3.35 -4.86
C ASN A 346 -1.14 2.23 -3.84
N ASP A 347 -0.14 2.36 -2.95
CA ASP A 347 0.17 1.37 -1.89
C ASP A 347 -0.98 1.13 -0.90
N GLY A 348 -1.90 2.08 -0.77
CA GLY A 348 -3.13 1.91 -0.01
C GLY A 348 -4.01 0.76 -0.52
N TYR A 349 -3.91 0.35 -1.78
CA TYR A 349 -4.67 -0.78 -2.32
C TYR A 349 -3.99 -2.14 -2.06
N HIS A 350 -3.64 -2.42 -0.80
CA HIS A 350 -2.86 -3.63 -0.45
C HIS A 350 -3.64 -4.93 -0.64
N THR A 351 -4.96 -4.96 -0.40
CA THR A 351 -5.79 -6.11 -0.76
C THR A 351 -5.75 -6.40 -2.26
N SER A 352 -5.84 -5.36 -3.09
CA SER A 352 -5.67 -5.50 -4.54
C SER A 352 -4.30 -6.09 -4.86
N HIS A 353 -3.24 -5.62 -4.21
CA HIS A 353 -1.88 -6.13 -4.39
C HIS A 353 -1.75 -7.64 -4.05
N HIS A 354 -2.32 -8.11 -2.93
CA HIS A 354 -2.30 -9.53 -2.58
C HIS A 354 -3.04 -10.41 -3.59
N LEU A 355 -4.23 -9.96 -4.03
CA LEU A 355 -5.03 -10.69 -5.02
C LEU A 355 -4.33 -10.85 -6.37
N ASN A 356 -3.48 -9.90 -6.75
CA ASN A 356 -2.66 -10.01 -7.96
C ASN A 356 -1.36 -9.21 -7.79
N PRO A 357 -0.26 -9.86 -7.35
CA PRO A 357 1.00 -9.16 -7.10
C PRO A 357 1.67 -8.60 -8.35
N LEU A 358 1.24 -9.03 -9.55
CA LEU A 358 1.75 -8.53 -10.84
C LEU A 358 0.91 -7.37 -11.39
N ARG A 359 -0.15 -6.95 -10.69
CA ARG A 359 -1.00 -5.84 -11.11
C ARG A 359 -0.18 -4.55 -11.14
N HIS A 360 -0.31 -3.79 -12.22
CA HIS A 360 0.32 -2.48 -12.31
C HIS A 360 -0.35 -1.52 -11.33
N TRP A 361 0.44 -0.66 -10.67
CA TRP A 361 -0.05 0.18 -9.58
C TRP A 361 -1.23 1.10 -9.96
N ARG A 362 -1.33 1.54 -11.22
CA ARG A 362 -2.45 2.36 -11.71
C ARG A 362 -3.74 1.57 -11.99
N GLU A 363 -3.66 0.25 -12.02
CA GLU A 363 -4.82 -0.62 -12.22
C GLU A 363 -5.51 -0.96 -10.90
N HIS A 364 -4.95 -0.62 -9.74
CA HIS A 364 -5.57 -0.92 -8.45
C HIS A 364 -6.96 -0.30 -8.28
N PRO A 365 -7.20 1.00 -8.59
CA PRO A 365 -8.53 1.59 -8.50
C PRO A 365 -9.55 0.93 -9.45
N VAL A 366 -9.12 0.59 -10.67
CA VAL A 366 -9.95 -0.11 -11.67
C VAL A 366 -10.36 -1.49 -11.15
N ALA A 367 -9.39 -2.25 -10.63
CA ALA A 367 -9.62 -3.58 -10.09
C ALA A 367 -10.52 -3.54 -8.86
N PHE A 368 -10.30 -2.56 -7.98
CA PHE A 368 -11.12 -2.35 -6.79
C PHE A 368 -12.60 -2.16 -7.16
N LEU A 369 -12.92 -1.20 -8.06
CA LEU A 369 -14.30 -0.98 -8.49
C LEU A 369 -14.87 -2.20 -9.21
N SER A 370 -14.10 -2.82 -10.13
CA SER A 370 -14.55 -4.01 -10.86
C SER A 370 -14.86 -5.20 -9.94
N GLN A 371 -14.27 -5.25 -8.75
CA GLN A 371 -14.45 -6.29 -7.75
C GLN A 371 -15.23 -5.80 -6.52
N LYS A 372 -15.84 -4.61 -6.55
CA LYS A 372 -16.49 -4.00 -5.39
C LYS A 372 -17.53 -4.91 -4.75
N LYS A 373 -18.33 -5.61 -5.57
CA LYS A 373 -19.28 -6.62 -5.08
C LYS A 373 -18.58 -7.73 -4.30
N GLN A 374 -17.44 -8.22 -4.79
CA GLN A 374 -16.67 -9.25 -4.11
C GLN A 374 -16.05 -8.72 -2.79
N TYR A 375 -15.56 -7.47 -2.75
CA TYR A 375 -15.13 -6.85 -1.50
C TYR A 375 -16.26 -6.83 -0.45
N SER A 376 -17.47 -6.50 -0.88
CA SER A 376 -18.66 -6.54 -0.04
C SER A 376 -18.99 -7.97 0.43
N ASP A 377 -19.10 -8.93 -0.49
CA ASP A 377 -19.47 -10.32 -0.19
C ASP A 377 -18.46 -11.02 0.73
N GLU A 378 -17.16 -10.72 0.55
CA GLU A 378 -16.05 -11.26 1.35
C GLU A 378 -15.82 -10.50 2.66
N HIS A 379 -16.62 -9.47 2.96
CA HIS A 379 -16.48 -8.65 4.16
C HIS A 379 -15.09 -8.00 4.30
N ALA A 380 -14.51 -7.58 3.18
CA ALA A 380 -13.22 -6.90 3.15
C ALA A 380 -13.27 -5.58 3.94
N ILE A 381 -12.12 -5.19 4.50
CA ILE A 381 -12.00 -3.98 5.30
C ILE A 381 -11.36 -2.87 4.46
N VAL A 382 -12.11 -1.78 4.29
CA VAL A 382 -11.70 -0.61 3.53
C VAL A 382 -11.79 0.62 4.41
N PHE A 383 -10.70 1.37 4.49
CA PHE A 383 -10.67 2.66 5.18
C PHE A 383 -10.42 3.80 4.20
N TYR A 384 -10.69 5.00 4.67
CA TYR A 384 -10.28 6.22 4.00
C TYR A 384 -9.67 7.21 5.00
N ASN A 385 -8.83 8.12 4.52
CA ASN A 385 -8.25 9.21 5.33
C ASN A 385 -7.49 8.72 6.58
N ILE A 386 -6.83 7.56 6.48
CA ILE A 386 -5.93 7.03 7.51
C ILE A 386 -4.87 6.13 6.87
N ASP A 387 -3.62 6.60 6.78
CA ASP A 387 -2.51 5.82 6.22
C ASP A 387 -2.04 4.71 7.19
N TYR A 388 -1.32 3.69 6.73
CA TYR A 388 -0.92 2.51 7.52
C TYR A 388 -0.16 2.85 8.80
N PHE A 389 0.71 3.88 8.74
CA PHE A 389 1.44 4.35 9.93
C PHE A 389 0.51 4.95 10.97
N PHE A 390 -0.44 5.80 10.56
CA PHE A 390 -1.41 6.40 11.45
C PHE A 390 -2.43 5.40 11.97
N LEU A 391 -2.82 4.43 11.13
CA LEU A 391 -3.63 3.29 11.54
C LEU A 391 -2.94 2.51 12.65
N THR A 392 -1.66 2.18 12.47
CA THR A 392 -0.85 1.48 13.48
C THR A 392 -0.76 2.29 14.77
N VAL A 393 -0.47 3.60 14.69
CA VAL A 393 -0.43 4.47 15.89
C VAL A 393 -1.77 4.50 16.62
N ASN A 394 -2.89 4.60 15.91
CA ASN A 394 -4.21 4.59 16.51
C ASN A 394 -4.55 3.23 17.15
N LEU A 395 -4.18 2.12 16.51
CA LEU A 395 -4.34 0.77 17.07
C LEU A 395 -3.57 0.59 18.37
N LEU A 396 -2.29 1.00 18.39
CA LEU A 396 -1.45 0.90 19.59
C LEU A 396 -1.94 1.79 20.73
N ARG A 397 -2.68 2.86 20.42
CA ARG A 397 -3.40 3.71 21.38
C ARG A 397 -4.81 3.23 21.72
N LYS A 398 -5.26 2.12 21.11
CA LYS A 398 -6.63 1.58 21.19
C LYS A 398 -7.71 2.61 20.80
N ASN A 399 -7.38 3.55 19.92
CA ASN A 399 -8.30 4.56 19.42
C ASN A 399 -9.21 3.99 18.32
N TYR A 400 -9.96 2.93 18.66
CA TYR A 400 -10.84 2.23 17.73
C TYR A 400 -11.98 3.12 17.23
N GLU A 401 -12.43 4.10 18.02
CA GLU A 401 -13.48 5.02 17.59
C GLU A 401 -13.05 5.85 16.37
N HIS A 402 -11.82 6.36 16.37
CA HIS A 402 -11.27 7.07 15.21
C HIS A 402 -11.13 6.13 14.00
N ILE A 403 -10.61 4.92 14.20
CA ILE A 403 -10.45 3.94 13.12
C ILE A 403 -11.82 3.56 12.52
N ALA A 404 -12.83 3.34 13.36
CA ALA A 404 -14.19 3.03 12.93
C ALA A 404 -14.84 4.19 12.15
N LYS A 405 -14.51 5.44 12.48
CA LYS A 405 -14.93 6.63 11.71
C LYS A 405 -14.27 6.72 10.34
N CYS A 406 -13.07 6.17 10.19
CA CYS A 406 -12.37 6.05 8.91
C CYS A 406 -12.84 4.86 8.06
N LEU A 407 -13.74 4.00 8.56
CA LEU A 407 -14.22 2.84 7.80
C LEU A 407 -15.13 3.30 6.65
N VAL A 408 -14.92 2.75 5.46
CA VAL A 408 -15.87 2.84 4.34
C VAL A 408 -16.71 1.55 4.34
N PRO A 409 -17.90 1.55 4.96
CA PRO A 409 -18.68 0.33 5.11
C PRO A 409 -19.22 -0.16 3.77
N MET A 410 -19.17 -1.48 3.55
CA MET A 410 -19.70 -2.15 2.35
C MET A 410 -20.59 -3.32 2.73
N GLY A 411 -21.60 -3.61 1.92
CA GLY A 411 -22.57 -4.67 2.16
C GLY A 411 -23.21 -4.58 3.55
N ASP A 412 -23.17 -5.69 4.28
CA ASP A 412 -23.76 -5.79 5.62
C ASP A 412 -23.09 -4.86 6.65
N GLN A 413 -21.85 -4.41 6.40
CA GLN A 413 -21.18 -3.44 7.27
C GLN A 413 -21.89 -2.08 7.29
N MET A 414 -22.70 -1.76 6.28
CA MET A 414 -23.47 -0.51 6.20
C MET A 414 -24.57 -0.42 7.26
N GLN A 415 -25.00 -1.57 7.80
CA GLN A 415 -26.02 -1.63 8.86
C GLN A 415 -25.44 -1.44 10.26
N LEU A 416 -24.12 -1.53 10.41
CA LEU A 416 -23.45 -1.47 11.71
C LEU A 416 -23.43 -0.03 12.25
N THR A 417 -23.82 0.10 13.51
CA THR A 417 -23.57 1.29 14.31
C THR A 417 -22.07 1.51 14.53
N LEU A 418 -21.69 2.70 15.00
CA LEU A 418 -20.28 2.99 15.30
C LEU A 418 -19.70 2.02 16.34
N ASP A 419 -20.46 1.68 17.38
CA ASP A 419 -20.03 0.76 18.43
C ASP A 419 -19.87 -0.67 17.89
N GLU A 420 -20.78 -1.11 17.03
CA GLU A 420 -20.65 -2.43 16.38
C GLU A 420 -19.46 -2.49 15.41
N LYS A 421 -19.15 -1.39 14.71
CA LYS A 421 -17.93 -1.27 13.90
C LYS A 421 -16.69 -1.35 14.79
N VAL A 422 -16.67 -0.68 15.94
CA VAL A 422 -15.57 -0.76 16.91
C VAL A 422 -15.38 -2.20 17.40
N GLU A 423 -16.45 -2.89 17.79
CA GLU A 423 -16.37 -4.27 18.26
C GLU A 423 -15.95 -5.25 17.15
N MET A 424 -16.43 -5.05 15.91
CA MET A 424 -15.94 -5.79 14.75
C MET A 424 -14.43 -5.63 14.56
N LEU A 425 -13.92 -4.40 14.60
CA LEU A 425 -12.49 -4.12 14.44
C LEU A 425 -11.67 -4.72 15.58
N LYS A 426 -12.14 -4.66 16.83
CA LYS A 426 -11.48 -5.31 17.97
C LYS A 426 -11.37 -6.83 17.78
N ARG A 427 -12.45 -7.49 17.34
CA ARG A 427 -12.43 -8.94 17.05
C ARG A 427 -11.35 -9.30 16.02
N LYS A 428 -11.28 -8.57 14.91
CA LYS A 428 -10.29 -8.78 13.83
C LYS A 428 -8.83 -8.51 14.24
N THR A 429 -8.60 -7.79 15.34
CA THR A 429 -7.24 -7.56 15.88
C THR A 429 -6.77 -8.63 16.87
N ARG A 430 -7.64 -9.58 17.25
CA ARG A 430 -7.32 -10.61 18.24
C ARG A 430 -6.28 -11.60 17.73
N LYS A 431 -5.26 -11.89 18.53
CA LYS A 431 -4.31 -12.97 18.20
C LYS A 431 -5.03 -14.32 18.04
N PHE A 432 -4.54 -15.15 17.14
CA PHE A 432 -4.98 -16.54 16.99
C PHE A 432 -4.23 -17.41 17.99
N SER A 433 -4.97 -18.28 18.69
CA SER A 433 -4.44 -19.38 19.48
C SER A 433 -3.83 -20.46 18.57
N GLU A 434 -2.97 -21.32 19.12
CA GLU A 434 -2.38 -22.40 18.32
C GLU A 434 -3.45 -23.46 17.96
N GLU A 435 -4.52 -23.58 18.76
CA GLU A 435 -5.69 -24.40 18.43
C GLU A 435 -6.45 -23.83 17.22
N GLU A 436 -6.74 -22.52 17.19
CA GLU A 436 -7.33 -21.86 16.02
C GLU A 436 -6.42 -21.99 14.79
N ILE A 437 -5.10 -21.86 14.97
CA ILE A 437 -4.16 -22.06 13.86
C ILE A 437 -4.22 -23.48 13.32
N ALA A 438 -4.30 -24.48 14.21
CA ALA A 438 -4.41 -25.88 13.82
C ALA A 438 -5.72 -26.19 13.08
N GLU A 439 -6.81 -25.54 13.47
CA GLU A 439 -8.12 -25.68 12.84
C GLU A 439 -8.15 -25.03 11.45
N LYS A 440 -7.61 -23.81 11.34
CA LYS A 440 -7.74 -22.97 10.13
C LYS A 440 -6.70 -23.25 9.06
N TRP A 441 -5.44 -23.50 9.45
CA TRP A 441 -4.36 -23.79 8.50
C TRP A 441 -3.92 -25.27 8.53
N GLY A 442 -4.17 -25.97 9.63
CA GLY A 442 -3.78 -27.37 9.83
C GLY A 442 -2.74 -27.55 10.95
N LYS A 443 -2.75 -28.73 11.59
CA LYS A 443 -1.92 -29.06 12.77
C LYS A 443 -0.42 -28.84 12.56
N GLN A 444 0.09 -29.02 11.34
CA GLN A 444 1.49 -28.83 11.00
C GLN A 444 1.97 -27.37 11.14
N TYR A 445 1.05 -26.41 11.14
CA TYR A 445 1.35 -24.98 11.28
C TYR A 445 1.23 -24.48 12.71
N ALA A 446 0.65 -25.29 13.60
CA ALA A 446 0.43 -24.96 14.99
C ALA A 446 1.57 -25.46 15.89
N LYS A 447 1.88 -24.69 16.93
CA LYS A 447 2.85 -25.03 17.97
C LYS A 447 2.16 -25.74 19.14
N LEU A 448 1.43 -26.82 18.83
CA LEU A 448 0.76 -27.65 19.83
C LEU A 448 1.81 -28.43 20.65
N LYS A 449 1.56 -28.56 21.95
CA LYS A 449 2.42 -29.32 22.86
C LYS A 449 2.19 -30.82 22.77
#